data_AF-A0A963TIA5-F1
#
_entry.id   AF-A0A963TIA5-F1
#
_cell.length_a   1.000
_cell.length_b   1.000
_cell.length_c   1.000
_cell.angle_alpha   90.00
_cell.angle_beta   90.00
_cell.angle_gamma   90.00
#
_symmetry.space_group_name_H-M   'P 1'
#
loop_
_entity.id
_entity.type
_entity.pdbx_description
1 polymer ?
#
loop_
_entity_poly.entity_id
_entity_poly.type
_entity_poly.pdbx_seq_one_letter_code
_entity_poly.pdbx_strand_id
1 'polypeptide(L)' 'MYIGLDLGTSGLKGVLMSETQQVVAEATAPLAVARPHEG' A
#
# COMPACT_ATOMS: atom_id res chain seq x y z
N MET A 1 17.52 3.85 5.20
CA MET A 1 16.35 3.26 4.48
C MET A 1 15.06 3.67 5.18
N TYR A 2 13.98 3.88 4.43
CA TYR A 2 12.66 4.28 4.94
C TYR A 2 11.55 3.42 4.35
N ILE A 3 10.48 3.17 5.11
CA ILE A 3 9.29 2.45 4.63
C ILE A 3 8.09 3.38 4.57
N GLY A 4 7.37 3.35 3.45
CA GLY A 4 6.08 4.01 3.27
C GLY A 4 4.98 2.97 3.17
N LEU A 5 3.85 3.22 3.85
CA LEU A 5 2.66 2.38 3.80
C LEU A 5 1.46 3.26 3.41
N ASP A 6 0.75 2.86 2.36
CA ASP A 6 -0.46 3.50 1.89
C ASP A 6 -1.62 2.50 1.92
N LEU A 7 -2.57 2.74 2.84
CA LEU A 7 -3.74 1.90 3.05
C LEU A 7 -4.92 2.45 2.25
N GLY A 8 -5.11 1.90 1.06
CA GLY A 8 -6.26 2.19 0.21
C GLY A 8 -7.45 1.29 0.50
N THR A 9 -8.56 1.56 -0.20
CA THR A 9 -9.80 0.76 -0.08
C THR A 9 -9.68 -0.63 -0.71
N SER A 10 -8.88 -0.76 -1.77
CA SER A 10 -8.74 -2.01 -2.54
C SER A 10 -7.45 -2.77 -2.24
N GLY A 11 -6.55 -2.20 -1.43
CA GLY A 11 -5.25 -2.80 -1.18
C GLY A 11 -4.33 -1.96 -0.30
N LEU A 12 -3.28 -2.60 0.19
CA LEU A 12 -2.17 -1.97 0.90
C LEU A 12 -0.96 -1.91 -0.04
N LYS A 13 -0.44 -0.71 -0.27
CA LYS A 13 0.83 -0.53 -0.98
C LYS A 13 1.94 -0.25 0.03
N GLY A 14 3.02 -1.03 -0.08
CA GLY A 14 4.27 -0.80 0.63
C GLY A 14 5.36 -0.32 -0.33
N VAL A 15 6.13 0.67 0.07
CA VAL A 15 7.31 1.15 -0.65
C VAL A 15 8.52 1.20 0.26
N LEU A 16 9.66 0.77 -0.25
CA LEU A 16 10.97 0.90 0.41
C LEU A 16 11.78 1.97 -0.31
N MET A 17 12.30 2.92 0.45
CA MET A 17 13.01 4.08 -0.07
C MET A 17 14.44 4.15 0.50
N SER A 18 15.39 4.52 -0.36
CA SER A 18 16.78 4.80 0.03
C SER A 18 16.88 6.12 0.81
N GLU A 19 18.07 6.41 1.35
CA GLU A 19 18.34 7.67 2.04
C GLU A 19 18.36 8.88 1.10
N THR A 20 18.59 8.65 -0.19
CA THR A 20 18.52 9.67 -1.25
C THR A 20 17.13 9.79 -1.86
N GLN A 21 16.09 9.29 -1.16
CA GLN A 21 14.69 9.32 -1.57
C GLN A 21 14.37 8.55 -2.87
N GLN A 22 15.21 7.58 -3.25
CA GLN A 22 14.93 6.70 -4.39
C GLN A 22 14.06 5.53 -3.94
N VAL A 23 12.99 5.22 -4.68
CA VAL A 23 12.20 3.99 -4.45
C VAL A 23 13.01 2.80 -4.94
N VAL A 24 13.27 1.84 -4.06
CA VAL A 24 14.09 0.66 -4.37
C VAL A 24 13.29 -0.64 -4.41
N ALA A 25 12.10 -0.67 -3.83
CA ALA A 25 11.16 -1.78 -3.95
C ALA A 25 9.73 -1.29 -3.69
N GLU A 26 8.76 -1.97 -4.27
CA GLU A 26 7.34 -1.82 -3.93
C GLU A 26 6.61 -3.17 -3.96
N ALA A 27 5.56 -3.28 -3.16
CA ALA A 27 4.67 -4.42 -3.15
C ALA A 27 3.24 -3.97 -2.87
N THR A 28 2.27 -4.65 -3.46
CA THR A 28 0.84 -4.40 -3.24
C THR A 28 0.16 -5.69 -2.80
N ALA A 29 -0.58 -5.62 -1.69
CA ALA A 29 -1.45 -6.69 -1.23
C ALA A 29 -2.92 -6.32 -1.46
N PRO A 30 -3.74 -7.17 -2.12
CA PRO A 30 -5.14 -6.87 -2.36
C PRO A 30 -5.96 -6.94 -1.06
N LEU A 31 -6.98 -6.08 -0.94
CA LEU A 31 -7.97 -6.10 0.13
C LEU A 31 -9.37 -6.26 -0.46
N ALA A 32 -10.17 -7.13 0.15
CA ALA A 32 -11.57 -7.31 -0.22
C ALA A 32 -12.46 -6.31 0.53
N VAL A 33 -13.45 -5.75 -0.16
CA VAL A 33 -14.50 -4.92 0.45
C VAL A 33 -15.76 -5.76 0.61
N ALA A 34 -16.33 -5.77 1.81
CA ALA A 34 -17.64 -6.35 2.06
C ALA A 34 -18.72 -5.25 2.00
N ARG A 35 -19.81 -5.50 1.24
CA ARG A 35 -21.01 -4.65 1.20
C ARG A 35 -22.24 -5.48 1.58
N PRO A 36 -22.52 -5.65 2.89
CA PRO A 36 -23.61 -6.51 3.36
C PRO A 36 -25.01 -5.99 3.01
N HIS A 37 -25.13 -4.68 2.79
CA HIS A 37 -26.35 -3.98 2.41
C HIS A 37 -26.01 -2.97 1.30
N GLU A 38 -27.01 -2.49 0.58
CA GLU A 38 -26.82 -1.42 -0.41
C GLU A 38 -26.30 -0.13 0.26
N GLY A 39 -25.29 0.50 -0.36
CA GLY A 39 -24.52 1.64 0.16
C GLY A 39 -23.03 1.47 -0.02
#